data_AF-A0A316VMC3-F1
#
_entry.id   AF-A0A316VMC3-F1
#
_cell.length_a   1.000
_cell.length_b   1.000
_cell.length_c   1.000
_cell.angle_alpha   90.00
_cell.angle_beta   90.00
_cell.angle_gamma   90.00
#
_symmetry.space_group_name_H-M   'P 1'
#
loop_
_entity.id
_entity.type
_entity.pdbx_description
1 polymer ?
#
loop_
_entity_poly.entity_id
_entity_poly.type
_entity_poly.pdbx_seq_one_letter_code
_entity_poly.pdbx_strand_id
1 'polypeptide(L)'
;MSNSTRIRQFITQAQPYIQQHGFTLRSIRAAITSGKITIDNEEELAVLFPNQIEISKQLLTQFDKEGLKVASSSLLPSESSHPDSEERNAGDRRAIEQVELLLAGKLLHSVPFREHIVDALAVLTAAKDRQAFSSIPTPLPIMQRAWQVTDEAIHMAKWKGRLGTDWYTHRTRLTNAFLMAELHLLSPDFQGDAHQSVHVLRRLARPHSVFGTQMIESASQWVNWGSRGWLGIFRSVGL
;
A
#
# COMPACT_ATOMS: atom_id res chain seq x y z
N MET A 1 -5.78 -25.76 14.84
CA MET A 1 -5.79 -24.37 14.32
C MET A 1 -5.70 -24.44 12.80
N SER A 2 -6.47 -23.64 12.04
CA SER A 2 -6.38 -23.68 10.57
C SER A 2 -5.06 -23.09 10.06
N ASN A 3 -4.56 -23.58 8.92
CA ASN A 3 -3.34 -23.06 8.29
C ASN A 3 -3.44 -21.54 8.04
N SER A 4 -4.62 -21.04 7.67
CA SER A 4 -4.86 -19.60 7.46
C SER A 4 -4.64 -18.76 8.72
N THR A 5 -5.07 -19.25 9.88
CA THR A 5 -4.88 -18.58 11.16
C THR A 5 -3.40 -18.62 11.56
N ARG A 6 -2.73 -19.76 11.35
CA ARG A 6 -1.30 -19.91 11.64
C ARG A 6 -0.44 -18.99 10.78
N ILE A 7 -0.70 -18.92 9.47
CA ILE A 7 -0.06 -17.98 8.55
C ILE A 7 -0.23 -16.54 9.02
N ARG A 8 -1.46 -16.12 9.36
CA ARG A 8 -1.72 -14.76 9.85
C ARG A 8 -0.93 -14.43 11.11
N GLN A 9 -0.80 -15.40 12.02
CA GLN A 9 0.01 -15.25 13.24
C GLN A 9 1.49 -15.03 12.90
N PHE A 10 2.08 -15.86 12.03
CA PHE A 10 3.46 -15.69 11.53
C PHE A 10 3.68 -14.31 10.91
N ILE A 11 2.81 -13.91 9.99
CA ILE A 11 2.89 -12.63 9.29
C ILE A 11 2.78 -11.43 10.24
N THR A 12 1.96 -11.55 11.29
CA THR A 12 1.81 -10.49 12.31
C THR A 12 3.04 -10.37 13.19
N GLN A 13 3.59 -11.49 13.68
CA GLN A 13 4.77 -11.47 14.55
C GLN A 13 6.07 -11.13 13.81
N ALA A 14 6.10 -11.29 12.49
CA ALA A 14 7.23 -10.93 11.63
C ALA A 14 7.40 -9.42 11.42
N GLN A 15 6.35 -8.61 11.65
CA GLN A 15 6.34 -7.16 11.36
C GLN A 15 7.54 -6.40 11.96
N PRO A 16 7.93 -6.59 13.24
CA PRO A 16 9.05 -5.86 13.83
C PRO A 16 10.41 -6.14 13.16
N TYR A 17 10.53 -7.26 12.44
CA TYR A 17 11.78 -7.69 11.81
C TYR A 17 11.89 -7.26 10.34
N ILE A 18 10.85 -6.63 9.78
CA ILE A 18 10.85 -6.17 8.38
C ILE A 18 11.95 -5.12 8.15
N GLN A 19 12.25 -4.27 9.13
CA GLN A 19 13.28 -3.24 8.97
C GLN A 19 14.70 -3.83 8.77
N GLN A 20 14.94 -5.05 9.25
CA GLN A 20 16.26 -5.69 9.20
C GLN A 20 16.35 -6.73 8.08
N HIS A 21 15.22 -7.34 7.71
CA HIS A 21 15.18 -8.51 6.85
C HIS A 21 14.25 -8.35 5.63
N GLY A 22 13.62 -7.19 5.50
CA GLY A 22 12.64 -6.89 4.47
C GLY A 22 11.39 -7.78 4.51
N PHE A 23 10.64 -7.74 3.42
CA PHE A 23 9.41 -8.51 3.22
C PHE A 23 9.71 -9.93 2.74
N THR A 24 10.52 -10.67 3.52
CA THR A 24 11.03 -11.99 3.12
C THR A 24 10.79 -13.08 4.16
N LEU A 25 11.04 -14.35 3.80
CA LEU A 25 11.00 -15.46 4.77
C LEU A 25 11.96 -15.25 5.97
N ARG A 26 13.01 -14.43 5.81
CA ARG A 26 13.96 -14.13 6.88
C ARG A 26 13.32 -13.37 8.05
N SER A 27 12.36 -12.48 7.79
CA SER A 27 11.64 -11.77 8.88
C SER A 27 10.74 -12.72 9.68
N ILE A 28 10.15 -13.72 9.02
CA ILE A 28 9.39 -14.79 9.67
C ILE A 28 10.32 -15.66 10.53
N ARG A 29 11.46 -16.09 9.99
CA ARG A 29 12.46 -16.86 10.75
C ARG A 29 12.98 -16.10 11.97
N ALA A 30 13.25 -14.80 11.84
CA ALA A 30 13.66 -13.97 12.97
C ALA A 30 12.59 -13.92 14.08
N ALA A 31 11.31 -13.85 13.72
CA ALA A 31 10.22 -13.93 14.69
C ALA A 31 10.18 -15.27 15.43
N ILE A 32 10.48 -16.38 14.75
CA ILE A 32 10.56 -17.71 15.36
C ILE A 32 11.76 -17.79 16.31
N THR A 33 12.94 -17.35 15.87
CA THR A 33 14.15 -17.34 16.71
C THR A 33 13.99 -16.48 17.96
N SER A 34 13.17 -15.43 17.91
CA SER A 34 12.84 -14.62 19.09
C SER A 34 11.92 -15.30 20.11
N GLY A 35 11.45 -16.54 19.85
CA GLY A 35 10.56 -17.29 20.73
C GLY A 35 9.12 -16.80 20.75
N LYS A 36 8.74 -15.86 19.86
CA LYS A 36 7.35 -15.36 19.76
C LYS A 36 6.40 -16.36 19.11
N ILE A 37 6.93 -17.28 18.30
CA ILE A 37 6.20 -18.36 17.65
C ILE A 37 7.04 -19.63 17.71
N THR A 38 6.39 -20.75 18.01
CA THR A 38 7.00 -22.07 17.96
C THR A 38 6.66 -22.76 16.63
N ILE A 39 7.66 -23.42 16.05
CA ILE A 39 7.48 -24.30 14.89
C ILE A 39 7.89 -25.70 15.31
N ASP A 40 7.16 -26.71 14.83
CA ASP A 40 7.45 -28.09 15.17
C ASP A 40 8.64 -28.61 14.34
N ASN A 41 8.74 -28.17 13.07
CA ASN A 41 9.88 -28.43 12.18
C ASN A 41 9.99 -27.34 11.08
N GLU A 42 11.14 -27.26 10.40
CA GLU A 42 11.36 -26.32 9.28
C GLU A 42 10.54 -26.71 8.03
N GLU A 43 10.19 -27.98 7.87
CA GLU A 43 9.33 -28.46 6.79
C GLU A 43 7.95 -27.82 6.82
N GLU A 44 7.41 -27.55 8.01
CA GLU A 44 6.16 -26.84 8.19
C GLU A 44 6.22 -25.44 7.56
N LEU A 45 7.33 -24.71 7.71
CA LEU A 45 7.48 -23.40 7.08
C LEU A 45 7.47 -23.48 5.56
N ALA A 46 8.10 -24.51 4.98
CA ALA A 46 8.07 -24.72 3.54
C ALA A 46 6.66 -25.03 3.03
N VAL A 47 5.85 -25.76 3.81
CA VAL A 47 4.44 -26.06 3.49
C VAL A 47 3.57 -24.82 3.62
N LEU A 48 3.75 -24.01 4.67
CA LEU A 48 2.96 -22.79 4.91
C LEU A 48 3.32 -21.67 3.93
N PHE A 49 4.58 -21.61 3.50
CA PHE A 49 5.13 -20.53 2.69
C PHE A 49 5.93 -21.06 1.49
N PRO A 50 5.27 -21.76 0.53
CA PRO A 50 5.96 -22.39 -0.59
C PRO A 50 6.51 -21.39 -1.62
N ASN A 51 6.05 -20.13 -1.57
CA ASN A 51 6.36 -19.12 -2.58
C ASN A 51 6.76 -17.79 -1.93
N GLN A 52 7.98 -17.34 -2.20
CA GLN A 52 8.52 -16.06 -1.74
C GLN A 52 7.65 -14.86 -2.17
N ILE A 53 7.02 -14.90 -3.34
CA ILE A 53 6.12 -13.84 -3.80
C ILE A 53 4.91 -13.70 -2.88
N GLU A 54 4.31 -14.83 -2.48
CA GLU A 54 3.15 -14.84 -1.60
C GLU A 54 3.52 -14.37 -0.19
N ILE A 55 4.71 -14.74 0.29
CA ILE A 55 5.27 -14.21 1.55
C ILE A 55 5.37 -12.68 1.49
N SER A 56 6.04 -12.15 0.47
CA SER A 56 6.23 -10.71 0.31
C SER A 56 4.89 -9.98 0.21
N LYS A 57 3.94 -10.53 -0.55
CA LYS A 57 2.59 -9.99 -0.68
C LYS A 57 1.86 -9.94 0.67
N GLN A 58 1.88 -11.03 1.44
CA GLN A 58 1.17 -11.11 2.73
C GLN A 58 1.81 -10.20 3.79
N LEU A 59 3.14 -10.18 3.87
CA LEU A 59 3.87 -9.29 4.77
C LEU A 59 3.59 -7.82 4.44
N LEU A 60 3.62 -7.46 3.15
CA LEU A 60 3.36 -6.09 2.69
C LEU A 60 1.90 -5.69 2.95
N THR A 61 0.95 -6.57 2.68
CA THR A 61 -0.47 -6.34 2.99
C THR A 61 -0.70 -6.11 4.48
N GLN A 62 -0.05 -6.90 5.34
CA GLN A 62 -0.16 -6.73 6.79
C GLN A 62 0.52 -5.43 7.25
N PHE A 63 1.67 -5.10 6.68
CA PHE A 63 2.39 -3.84 6.93
C PHE A 63 1.54 -2.62 6.55
N ASP A 64 0.80 -2.69 5.45
CA ASP A 64 -0.08 -1.61 5.05
C ASP A 64 -1.24 -1.41 6.03
N LYS A 65 -1.85 -2.50 6.49
CA LYS A 65 -2.90 -2.46 7.52
C LYS A 65 -2.38 -1.88 8.83
N GLU A 66 -1.19 -2.27 9.25
CA GLU A 66 -0.59 -1.74 10.47
C GLU A 66 -0.27 -0.25 10.34
N GLY A 67 0.30 0.18 9.21
CA GLY A 67 0.56 1.59 8.96
C GLY A 67 -0.71 2.46 8.97
N LEU A 68 -1.83 1.95 8.46
CA LEU A 68 -3.12 2.64 8.56
C LEU A 68 -3.67 2.69 10.00
N LYS A 69 -3.47 1.63 10.80
CA LYS A 69 -3.86 1.62 12.22
C LYS A 69 -3.03 2.61 13.04
N VAL A 70 -1.72 2.69 12.79
CA VAL A 70 -0.84 3.67 13.42
C VAL A 70 -1.24 5.10 13.02
N ALA A 71 -1.60 5.30 11.75
CA ALA A 71 -2.13 6.58 11.29
C ALA A 71 -3.46 6.93 11.97
N SER A 72 -4.37 5.96 12.14
CA SER A 72 -5.68 6.19 12.73
C SER A 72 -5.63 6.45 14.23
N SER A 73 -4.72 5.83 14.97
CA SER A 73 -4.55 6.09 16.41
C SER A 73 -4.07 7.51 16.71
N SER A 74 -3.45 8.17 15.72
CA SER A 74 -3.03 9.57 15.81
C SER A 74 -4.17 10.56 15.51
N LEU A 75 -5.29 10.08 14.98
CA LEU A 75 -6.47 10.92 14.70
C LEU A 75 -7.39 10.92 15.91
N LEU A 76 -7.63 12.10 16.47
CA LEU A 76 -8.60 12.27 17.56
C LEU A 76 -9.99 11.79 17.09
N PRO A 77 -10.73 11.02 17.91
CA PRO A 77 -12.09 10.62 17.57
C PRO A 77 -12.96 11.87 17.47
N SER A 78 -13.39 12.20 16.25
CA SER A 78 -14.45 13.20 16.06
C SER A 78 -15.77 12.55 16.43
N GLU A 79 -16.33 12.95 17.58
CA GLU A 79 -17.67 12.53 18.00
C GLU A 79 -18.70 12.93 16.95
N SER A 80 -19.49 11.96 16.50
CA SER A 80 -20.47 12.12 15.44
C SER A 80 -21.86 12.41 16.02
N SER A 81 -22.30 13.67 15.98
CA SER A 81 -23.71 14.04 16.03
C SER A 81 -24.37 13.86 14.65
N HIS A 82 -25.65 13.46 14.67
CA HIS A 82 -26.41 13.03 13.49
C HIS A 82 -26.79 14.21 12.59
N PRO A 83 -26.55 14.16 11.26
CA PRO A 83 -26.70 15.38 10.48
C PRO A 83 -27.76 15.42 9.36
N ASP A 84 -28.34 16.62 9.20
CA ASP A 84 -29.22 17.08 8.10
C ASP A 84 -28.47 17.20 6.76
N SER A 85 -29.18 17.52 5.66
CA SER A 85 -28.64 17.44 4.28
C SER A 85 -27.42 18.34 3.98
N GLU A 86 -27.30 19.53 4.58
CA GLU A 86 -26.08 20.36 4.45
C GLU A 86 -24.90 19.77 5.21
N GLU A 87 -25.18 19.18 6.37
CA GLU A 87 -24.17 18.50 7.15
C GLU A 87 -23.72 17.18 6.51
N ARG A 88 -24.49 16.57 5.60
CA ARG A 88 -24.00 15.45 4.77
C ARG A 88 -22.83 15.85 3.87
N ASN A 89 -22.89 17.04 3.25
CA ASN A 89 -21.78 17.54 2.43
C ASN A 89 -20.55 17.86 3.28
N ALA A 90 -20.76 18.44 4.47
CA ALA A 90 -19.69 18.64 5.43
C ALA A 90 -19.10 17.31 5.92
N GLY A 91 -19.95 16.29 6.13
CA GLY A 91 -19.57 14.95 6.51
C GLY A 91 -18.73 14.24 5.44
N ASP A 92 -19.16 14.29 4.17
CA ASP A 92 -18.39 13.74 3.05
C ASP A 92 -17.00 14.40 2.94
N ARG A 93 -16.95 15.73 3.07
CA ARG A 93 -15.68 16.47 3.02
C ARG A 93 -14.76 16.06 4.18
N ARG A 94 -15.26 16.01 5.41
CA ARG A 94 -14.49 15.57 6.59
C ARG A 94 -14.00 14.14 6.44
N ALA A 95 -14.84 13.25 5.90
CA ALA A 95 -14.46 11.86 5.70
C ALA A 95 -13.36 11.73 4.63
N ILE A 96 -13.43 12.49 3.53
CA ILE A 96 -12.34 12.55 2.54
C ILE A 96 -11.06 13.09 3.17
N GLU A 97 -11.14 14.18 3.94
CA GLU A 97 -9.99 14.74 4.66
C GLU A 97 -9.39 13.70 5.63
N GLN A 98 -10.23 12.90 6.30
CA GLN A 98 -9.78 11.81 7.14
C GLN A 98 -9.08 10.69 6.35
N VAL A 99 -9.59 10.33 5.17
CA VAL A 99 -8.89 9.37 4.27
C VAL A 99 -7.53 9.93 3.85
N GLU A 100 -7.46 11.20 3.46
CA GLU A 100 -6.19 11.85 3.11
C GLU A 100 -5.19 11.82 4.29
N LEU A 101 -5.65 12.06 5.51
CA LEU A 101 -4.82 11.98 6.71
C LEU A 101 -4.32 10.55 7.00
N LEU A 102 -5.19 9.55 6.86
CA LEU A 102 -4.82 8.14 7.01
C LEU A 102 -3.75 7.72 5.99
N LEU A 103 -3.95 8.08 4.72
CA LEU A 103 -3.00 7.80 3.64
C LEU A 103 -1.67 8.54 3.86
N ALA A 104 -1.71 9.79 4.32
CA ALA A 104 -0.51 10.55 4.66
C ALA A 104 0.26 9.91 5.83
N GLY A 105 -0.43 9.51 6.90
CA GLY A 105 0.19 8.81 8.03
C GLY A 105 0.79 7.47 7.61
N LYS A 106 0.11 6.73 6.74
CA LYS A 106 0.64 5.49 6.15
C LYS A 106 1.88 5.73 5.29
N LEU A 107 1.94 6.80 4.49
CA LEU A 107 3.15 7.18 3.74
C LEU A 107 4.32 7.47 4.69
N LEU A 108 4.08 8.22 5.76
CA LEU A 108 5.12 8.53 6.75
C LEU A 108 5.60 7.26 7.46
N HIS A 109 4.69 6.31 7.75
CA HIS A 109 5.05 5.00 8.31
C HIS A 109 5.95 4.17 7.38
N SER A 110 5.85 4.38 6.05
CA SER A 110 6.67 3.67 5.06
C SER A 110 8.11 4.17 4.97
N VAL A 111 8.43 5.37 5.48
CA VAL A 111 9.76 6.02 5.35
C VAL A 111 10.92 5.11 5.82
N PRO A 112 10.92 4.54 7.04
CA PRO A 112 12.05 3.72 7.52
C PRO A 112 12.17 2.37 6.80
N PHE A 113 11.22 1.98 5.96
CA PHE A 113 11.19 0.71 5.24
C PHE A 113 11.33 0.88 3.72
N ARG A 114 11.66 2.08 3.25
CA ARG A 114 11.68 2.46 1.82
C ARG A 114 12.40 1.43 0.95
N GLU A 115 13.63 1.06 1.29
CA GLU A 115 14.44 0.11 0.51
C GLU A 115 13.74 -1.25 0.38
N HIS A 116 13.24 -1.79 1.50
CA HIS A 116 12.54 -3.06 1.50
C HIS A 116 11.19 -3.03 0.77
N ILE A 117 10.51 -1.87 0.77
CA ILE A 117 9.27 -1.71 0.00
C ILE A 117 9.60 -1.77 -1.50
N VAL A 118 10.68 -1.12 -1.96
CA VAL A 118 11.11 -1.21 -3.37
C VAL A 118 11.34 -2.68 -3.77
N ASP A 119 12.07 -3.43 -2.95
CA ASP A 119 12.31 -4.85 -3.20
C ASP A 119 11.01 -5.67 -3.22
N ALA A 120 10.09 -5.41 -2.30
CA ALA A 120 8.81 -6.10 -2.24
C ALA A 120 7.95 -5.81 -3.48
N LEU A 121 7.92 -4.56 -3.94
CA LEU A 121 7.22 -4.15 -5.17
C LEU A 121 7.88 -4.76 -6.42
N ALA A 122 9.21 -4.90 -6.43
CA ALA A 122 9.94 -5.62 -7.48
C ALA A 122 9.51 -7.09 -7.55
N VAL A 123 9.48 -7.78 -6.41
CA VAL A 123 9.04 -9.18 -6.33
C VAL A 123 7.58 -9.34 -6.80
N LEU A 124 6.70 -8.40 -6.44
CA LEU A 124 5.29 -8.42 -6.86
C LEU A 124 5.11 -8.24 -8.36
N THR A 125 5.91 -7.38 -8.99
CA THR A 125 5.81 -7.11 -10.44
C THR A 125 6.55 -8.15 -11.29
N ALA A 126 7.58 -8.79 -10.72
CA ALA A 126 8.32 -9.90 -11.32
C ALA A 126 7.54 -11.23 -11.29
N ALA A 127 6.43 -11.30 -10.55
CA ALA A 127 5.55 -12.45 -10.51
C ALA A 127 4.99 -12.73 -11.92
N LYS A 128 5.70 -13.59 -12.67
CA LYS A 128 5.30 -14.01 -14.01
C LYS A 128 3.92 -14.65 -13.94
N ASP A 129 2.97 -14.07 -14.66
CA ASP A 129 1.87 -14.86 -15.17
C ASP A 129 2.49 -15.90 -16.10
N ARG A 130 2.44 -17.19 -15.72
CA ARG A 130 3.08 -18.30 -16.45
C ARG A 130 2.62 -18.42 -17.91
N GLN A 131 1.64 -17.61 -18.33
CA GLN A 131 1.00 -17.64 -19.64
C GLN A 131 1.42 -16.50 -20.59
N ALA A 132 2.14 -15.46 -20.14
CA ALA A 132 2.46 -14.32 -20.98
C ALA A 132 3.96 -14.25 -21.35
N PHE A 133 4.26 -14.37 -22.65
CA PHE A 133 5.60 -14.27 -23.24
C PHE A 133 6.24 -12.86 -23.16
N SER A 134 5.65 -11.90 -22.46
CA SER A 134 6.25 -10.58 -22.28
C SER A 134 7.16 -10.57 -21.07
N SER A 135 8.46 -10.39 -21.29
CA SER A 135 9.48 -10.10 -20.27
C SER A 135 9.29 -8.76 -19.54
N ILE A 136 8.14 -8.10 -19.73
CA ILE A 136 7.85 -6.76 -19.22
C ILE A 136 7.11 -6.90 -17.88
N PRO A 137 7.64 -6.34 -16.78
CA PRO A 137 6.95 -6.30 -15.50
C PRO A 137 5.57 -5.64 -15.63
N THR A 138 4.53 -6.27 -15.07
CA THR A 138 3.18 -5.70 -15.06
C THR A 138 3.01 -4.76 -13.87
N PRO A 139 2.53 -3.51 -14.05
CA PRO A 139 2.28 -2.60 -12.93
C PRO A 139 0.98 -2.90 -12.18
N LEU A 140 0.17 -3.83 -12.70
CA LEU A 140 -1.15 -4.15 -12.15
C LEU A 140 -1.12 -4.57 -10.66
N PRO A 141 -0.19 -5.42 -10.18
CA PRO A 141 -0.14 -5.80 -8.77
C PRO A 141 0.08 -4.61 -7.82
N ILE A 142 0.87 -3.62 -8.26
CA ILE A 142 1.14 -2.41 -7.47
C ILE A 142 -0.11 -1.52 -7.41
N MET A 143 -0.79 -1.35 -8.55
CA MET A 143 -2.06 -0.63 -8.61
C MET A 143 -3.13 -1.31 -7.74
N GLN A 144 -3.25 -2.63 -7.80
CA GLN A 144 -4.17 -3.41 -6.97
C GLN A 144 -3.88 -3.23 -5.47
N ARG A 145 -2.61 -3.21 -5.08
CA ARG A 145 -2.21 -2.92 -3.70
C ARG A 145 -2.64 -1.51 -3.29
N ALA A 146 -2.30 -0.47 -4.08
CA ALA A 146 -2.67 0.91 -3.77
C ALA A 146 -4.19 1.09 -3.61
N TRP A 147 -4.96 0.39 -4.45
CA TRP A 147 -6.41 0.35 -4.37
C TRP A 147 -6.90 -0.26 -3.04
N GLN A 148 -6.33 -1.39 -2.62
CA GLN A 148 -6.67 -2.03 -1.34
C GLN A 148 -6.33 -1.15 -0.13
N VAL A 149 -5.19 -0.46 -0.15
CA VAL A 149 -4.81 0.49 0.93
C VAL A 149 -5.82 1.64 1.01
N THR A 150 -6.22 2.17 -0.15
CA THR A 150 -7.19 3.26 -0.23
C THR A 150 -8.57 2.81 0.26
N ASP A 151 -9.01 1.61 -0.11
CA ASP A 151 -10.27 1.03 0.37
C ASP A 151 -10.33 0.89 1.88
N GLU A 152 -9.25 0.37 2.46
CA GLU A 152 -9.15 0.21 3.90
C GLU A 152 -9.18 1.59 4.60
N ALA A 153 -8.49 2.59 4.04
CA ALA A 153 -8.55 3.95 4.56
C ALA A 153 -9.96 4.56 4.47
N ILE A 154 -10.67 4.36 3.34
CA ILE A 154 -12.08 4.77 3.15
C ILE A 154 -12.98 4.09 4.18
N HIS A 155 -12.77 2.79 4.41
CA HIS A 155 -13.52 2.02 5.39
C HIS A 155 -13.29 2.54 6.82
N MET A 156 -12.03 2.78 7.20
CA MET A 156 -11.66 3.34 8.51
C MET A 156 -12.23 4.75 8.74
N ALA A 157 -12.26 5.59 7.70
CA ALA A 157 -12.88 6.91 7.73
C ALA A 157 -14.42 6.87 7.72
N LYS A 158 -15.03 5.67 7.66
CA LYS A 158 -16.48 5.45 7.59
C LYS A 158 -17.14 6.24 6.45
N TRP A 159 -16.40 6.50 5.38
CA TRP A 159 -16.90 7.30 4.27
C TRP A 159 -17.81 6.44 3.39
N LYS A 160 -19.12 6.70 3.45
CA LYS A 160 -20.12 6.01 2.63
C LYS A 160 -20.25 6.61 1.23
N GLY A 161 -19.90 7.88 1.09
CA GLY A 161 -20.08 8.68 -0.12
C GLY A 161 -21.53 8.73 -0.61
N ARG A 162 -21.73 9.46 -1.70
CA ARG A 162 -22.96 9.37 -2.48
C ARG A 162 -22.87 8.15 -3.40
N LEU A 163 -23.84 7.24 -3.31
CA LEU A 163 -23.93 6.10 -4.22
C LEU A 163 -23.98 6.63 -5.68
N GLY A 164 -23.03 6.20 -6.52
CA GLY A 164 -22.96 6.64 -7.92
C GLY A 164 -21.55 6.74 -8.48
N THR A 165 -21.43 7.32 -9.68
CA THR A 165 -20.16 7.54 -10.41
C THR A 165 -19.17 8.41 -9.65
N ASP A 166 -19.67 9.33 -8.82
CA ASP A 166 -18.84 10.24 -8.01
C ASP A 166 -17.99 9.44 -7.01
N TRP A 167 -18.57 8.42 -6.36
CA TRP A 167 -17.84 7.58 -5.41
C TRP A 167 -16.65 6.89 -6.06
N TYR A 168 -16.84 6.29 -7.24
CA TYR A 168 -15.76 5.65 -7.99
C TYR A 168 -14.70 6.64 -8.46
N THR A 169 -15.12 7.85 -8.85
CA THR A 169 -14.21 8.92 -9.28
C THR A 169 -13.29 9.35 -8.14
N HIS A 170 -13.85 9.60 -6.96
CA HIS A 170 -13.08 9.97 -5.77
C HIS A 170 -12.16 8.83 -5.30
N ARG A 171 -12.66 7.59 -5.25
CA ARG A 171 -11.87 6.40 -4.90
C ARG A 171 -10.68 6.23 -5.83
N THR A 172 -10.91 6.28 -7.14
CA THR A 172 -9.84 6.18 -8.16
C THR A 172 -8.83 7.31 -8.00
N ARG A 173 -9.28 8.54 -7.75
CA ARG A 173 -8.41 9.69 -7.53
C ARG A 173 -7.54 9.53 -6.28
N LEU A 174 -8.11 9.09 -5.16
CA LEU A 174 -7.36 8.84 -3.93
C LEU A 174 -6.34 7.70 -4.11
N THR A 175 -6.72 6.62 -4.80
CA THR A 175 -5.81 5.52 -5.14
C THR A 175 -4.63 6.00 -5.96
N ASN A 176 -4.88 6.77 -7.02
CA ASN A 176 -3.82 7.32 -7.86
C ASN A 176 -2.94 8.31 -7.09
N ALA A 177 -3.55 9.18 -6.28
CA ALA A 177 -2.81 10.15 -5.46
C ALA A 177 -1.88 9.45 -4.47
N PHE A 178 -2.35 8.40 -3.80
CA PHE A 178 -1.54 7.57 -2.91
C PHE A 178 -0.43 6.86 -3.66
N LEU A 179 -0.75 6.20 -4.77
CA LEU A 179 0.25 5.51 -5.59
C LEU A 179 1.36 6.46 -6.05
N MET A 180 1.02 7.63 -6.59
CA MET A 180 2.03 8.60 -7.05
C MET A 180 2.88 9.14 -5.90
N ALA A 181 2.26 9.42 -4.75
CA ALA A 181 2.98 9.89 -3.58
C ALA A 181 3.93 8.82 -3.00
N GLU A 182 3.52 7.55 -3.01
CA GLU A 182 4.37 6.44 -2.61
C GLU A 182 5.51 6.24 -3.61
N LEU A 183 5.25 6.29 -4.92
CA LEU A 183 6.32 6.22 -5.92
C LEU A 183 7.31 7.39 -5.80
N HIS A 184 6.84 8.59 -5.50
CA HIS A 184 7.70 9.73 -5.21
C HIS A 184 8.58 9.46 -3.97
N LEU A 185 8.01 8.90 -2.90
CA LEU A 185 8.75 8.48 -1.70
C LEU A 185 9.80 7.41 -2.01
N LEU A 186 9.50 6.46 -2.91
CA LEU A 186 10.38 5.35 -3.25
C LEU A 186 11.44 5.71 -4.31
N SER A 187 11.25 6.80 -5.06
CA SER A 187 12.16 7.25 -6.13
C SER A 187 13.62 7.38 -5.66
N PRO A 188 14.63 6.93 -6.43
CA PRO A 188 16.05 7.04 -6.07
C PRO A 188 16.47 8.45 -5.62
N ASP A 189 15.94 9.48 -6.29
CA ASP A 189 16.27 10.90 -6.06
C ASP A 189 15.60 11.51 -4.82
N PHE A 190 14.89 10.72 -4.02
CA PHE A 190 14.22 11.20 -2.82
C PHE A 190 15.23 11.74 -1.78
N GLN A 191 15.13 13.03 -1.48
CA GLN A 191 16.07 13.78 -0.63
C GLN A 191 15.80 13.68 0.88
N GLY A 192 14.97 12.73 1.32
CA GLY A 192 14.68 12.49 2.74
C GLY A 192 13.49 13.24 3.33
N ASP A 193 12.95 14.25 2.63
CA ASP A 193 11.76 14.99 3.11
C ASP A 193 10.45 14.31 2.70
N ALA A 194 9.93 13.46 3.59
CA ALA A 194 8.68 12.74 3.36
C ALA A 194 7.46 13.64 3.26
N HIS A 195 7.53 14.89 3.74
CA HIS A 195 6.45 15.85 3.60
C HIS A 195 6.22 16.26 2.14
N GLN A 196 7.24 16.16 1.28
CA GLN A 196 7.07 16.37 -0.16
C GLN A 196 6.15 15.32 -0.78
N SER A 197 6.32 14.04 -0.42
CA SER A 197 5.43 12.96 -0.86
C SER A 197 4.00 13.16 -0.33
N VAL A 198 3.84 13.59 0.92
CA VAL A 198 2.51 13.96 1.47
C VAL A 198 1.90 15.14 0.73
N HIS A 199 2.70 16.13 0.31
CA HIS A 199 2.23 17.24 -0.49
C HIS A 199 1.76 16.79 -1.89
N VAL A 200 2.48 15.85 -2.52
CA VAL A 200 2.03 15.20 -3.78
C VAL A 200 0.67 14.53 -3.60
N LEU A 201 0.51 13.73 -2.53
CA LEU A 201 -0.77 13.09 -2.19
C LEU A 201 -1.90 14.12 -2.10
N ARG A 202 -1.75 15.14 -1.25
CA ARG A 202 -2.78 16.17 -1.02
C ARG A 202 -3.10 16.96 -2.27
N ARG A 203 -2.11 17.24 -3.12
CA ARG A 203 -2.30 17.96 -4.37
C ARG A 203 -3.14 17.14 -5.36
N LEU A 204 -2.86 15.85 -5.48
CA LEU A 204 -3.55 14.94 -6.41
C LEU A 204 -4.92 14.46 -5.90
N ALA A 205 -5.11 14.38 -4.58
CA ALA A 205 -6.38 13.99 -3.96
C ALA A 205 -7.51 15.02 -4.17
N ARG A 206 -7.17 16.27 -4.51
CA ARG A 206 -8.14 17.35 -4.71
C ARG A 206 -8.78 17.32 -6.12
N PRO A 207 -10.09 17.66 -6.24
CA PRO A 207 -10.83 17.59 -7.51
C PRO A 207 -10.30 18.50 -8.62
N HIS A 208 -9.73 19.64 -8.26
CA HIS A 208 -9.24 20.65 -9.22
C HIS A 208 -7.83 20.36 -9.72
N SER A 209 -7.26 19.19 -9.41
CA SER A 209 -5.98 18.82 -10.00
C SER A 209 -6.20 18.48 -11.47
N VAL A 210 -5.53 19.23 -12.36
CA VAL A 210 -5.59 19.06 -13.83
C VAL A 210 -5.26 17.62 -14.26
N PHE A 211 -4.56 16.87 -13.39
CA PHE A 211 -4.21 15.48 -13.58
C PHE A 211 -5.37 14.48 -13.46
N GLY A 212 -6.45 14.80 -12.73
CA GLY A 212 -7.49 13.83 -12.38
C GLY A 212 -8.31 13.30 -13.57
N THR A 213 -8.61 14.16 -14.55
CA THR A 213 -9.39 13.81 -15.74
C THR A 213 -8.50 13.22 -16.84
N GLN A 214 -7.31 13.77 -17.05
CA GLN A 214 -6.39 13.31 -18.10
C GLN A 214 -5.75 11.95 -17.81
N MET A 215 -5.55 11.57 -16.53
CA MET A 215 -4.93 10.28 -16.21
C MET A 215 -5.76 9.06 -16.61
N ILE A 216 -7.09 9.15 -16.59
CA ILE A 216 -7.97 8.03 -16.97
C ILE A 216 -7.78 7.73 -18.47
N GLU A 217 -7.70 8.77 -19.29
CA GLU A 217 -7.42 8.65 -20.73
C GLU A 217 -5.95 8.27 -21.01
N SER A 218 -5.04 8.63 -20.09
CA SER A 218 -3.60 8.42 -20.22
C SER A 218 -3.10 7.17 -19.48
N ALA A 219 -3.98 6.28 -18.99
CA ALA A 219 -3.56 5.10 -18.22
C ALA A 219 -2.58 4.21 -19.00
N SER A 220 -2.76 4.09 -20.32
CA SER A 220 -1.83 3.40 -21.21
C SER A 220 -0.47 4.11 -21.33
N GLN A 221 -0.47 5.45 -21.35
CA GLN A 221 0.75 6.26 -21.35
C GLN A 221 1.46 6.20 -20.00
N TRP A 222 0.72 6.12 -18.90
CA TRP A 222 1.27 5.90 -17.56
C TRP A 222 1.90 4.51 -17.44
N VAL A 223 1.25 3.45 -17.95
CA VAL A 223 1.87 2.12 -18.01
C VAL A 223 3.16 2.17 -18.83
N ASN A 224 3.19 2.89 -19.96
CA ASN A 224 4.38 3.04 -20.78
C ASN A 224 5.48 3.92 -20.13
N TRP A 225 5.12 4.96 -19.38
CA TRP A 225 6.06 5.85 -18.69
C TRP A 225 6.58 5.22 -17.39
N GLY A 226 5.66 4.72 -16.56
CA GLY A 226 5.93 3.99 -15.32
C GLY A 226 6.76 2.74 -15.57
N SER A 227 6.46 1.95 -16.62
CA SER A 227 7.30 0.79 -16.96
C SER A 227 8.73 1.18 -17.31
N ARG A 228 8.95 2.28 -18.04
CA ARG A 228 10.30 2.77 -18.38
C ARG A 228 11.07 3.32 -17.17
N GLY A 229 10.39 4.08 -16.30
CA GLY A 229 10.99 4.58 -15.06
C GLY A 229 11.30 3.46 -14.07
N TRP A 230 10.40 2.49 -13.94
CA TRP A 230 10.56 1.33 -13.06
C TRP A 230 11.58 0.34 -13.59
N LEU A 231 11.69 0.16 -14.91
CA LEU A 231 12.76 -0.62 -15.51
C LEU A 231 14.14 -0.10 -15.10
N GLY A 232 14.32 1.21 -14.97
CA GLY A 232 15.56 1.80 -14.44
C GLY A 232 15.82 1.41 -12.98
N ILE A 233 14.77 1.48 -12.15
CA ILE A 233 14.83 1.09 -10.73
C ILE A 233 15.12 -0.41 -10.62
N PHE A 234 14.36 -1.28 -11.28
CA PHE A 234 14.54 -2.74 -11.22
C PHE A 234 15.88 -3.19 -11.81
N ARG A 235 16.33 -2.59 -12.91
CA ARG A 235 17.66 -2.85 -13.49
C ARG A 235 18.79 -2.47 -12.54
N SER A 236 18.59 -1.45 -11.70
CA SER A 236 19.58 -1.08 -10.67
C SER A 236 19.64 -2.09 -9.52
N VAL A 237 18.59 -2.89 -9.29
CA VAL A 237 18.56 -3.97 -8.29
C VAL A 237 18.99 -5.33 -8.89
N GLY A 238 19.41 -5.36 -10.16
CA GLY A 238 19.88 -6.59 -10.83
C GLY A 238 18.76 -7.48 -11.40
N LEU A 239 17.55 -6.93 -11.61
CA LEU A 239 16.44 -7.55 -12.34
C LEU A 239 16.35 -7.01 -13.77
#